data_AF-A0AAV6LJE6-F1
#
_entry.id   AF-A0AAV6LJE6-F1
#
_cell.length_a   1.000
_cell.length_b   1.000
_cell.length_c   1.000
_cell.angle_alpha   90.00
_cell.angle_beta   90.00
_cell.angle_gamma   90.00
#
_symmetry.space_group_name_H-M   'P 1'
#
loop_
_entity.id
_entity.type
_entity.pdbx_description
1 polymer ?
#
loop_
_entity_poly.entity_id
_entity_poly.type
_entity_poly.pdbx_seq_one_letter_code
_entity_poly.pdbx_strand_id
1 'polypeptide(L)'
;MRNYALSPNLKHYSCMVDLLGRSGNLHEAEDLVLSMPIAPDGGIWGSLLSACKIHNNAEFGIRVAKHAIEADPENEGYYVMIADLYLSLGRWEEAENVRAKMKEMGVRTRAGWSTV
;
A
#
# COMPACT_ATOMS: atom_id res chain seq x y z
N MET A 1 8.32 0.19 -31.93
CA MET A 1 8.26 -0.52 -30.64
C MET A 1 7.71 -1.90 -30.91
N ARG A 2 8.40 -2.97 -30.47
CA ARG A 2 7.96 -4.35 -30.71
C ARG A 2 6.69 -4.61 -29.89
N ASN A 3 5.55 -4.69 -30.57
CA ASN A 3 4.29 -5.15 -29.99
C ASN A 3 4.39 -6.66 -29.79
N TYR A 4 4.96 -7.08 -28.68
CA TYR A 4 4.69 -8.42 -28.19
C TYR A 4 3.21 -8.44 -27.81
N ALA A 5 2.42 -9.29 -28.46
CA ALA A 5 0.98 -9.45 -28.24
C ALA A 5 0.70 -10.15 -26.89
N LEU A 6 1.33 -9.67 -25.82
CA LEU A 6 1.18 -10.14 -24.46
C LEU A 6 0.37 -9.11 -23.70
N SER A 7 -0.88 -9.44 -23.40
CA SER A 7 -1.67 -8.66 -22.46
C SER A 7 -1.02 -8.75 -21.08
N PRO A 8 -0.61 -7.62 -20.47
CA PRO A 8 -0.11 -7.63 -19.11
C PRO A 8 -1.14 -8.25 -18.16
N ASN A 9 -0.66 -8.98 -17.17
CA ASN A 9 -1.49 -9.59 -16.14
C ASN A 9 -1.01 -9.05 -14.79
N LEU A 10 -1.68 -9.40 -13.70
CA LEU A 10 -1.34 -8.94 -12.36
C LEU A 10 0.16 -9.11 -12.03
N LYS A 11 0.77 -10.25 -12.38
CA LYS A 11 2.20 -10.50 -12.11
C LYS A 11 3.10 -9.52 -12.84
N HIS A 12 2.79 -9.20 -14.10
CA HIS A 12 3.55 -8.20 -14.87
C HIS A 12 3.46 -6.82 -14.21
N TYR A 13 2.26 -6.42 -13.76
CA TYR A 13 2.08 -5.16 -13.03
C TYR A 13 2.79 -5.15 -11.67
N SER A 14 2.69 -6.22 -10.88
CA SER A 14 3.42 -6.35 -9.62
C SER A 14 4.93 -6.17 -9.81
N CYS A 15 5.51 -6.80 -10.84
CA CYS A 15 6.94 -6.64 -11.14
C CYS A 15 7.30 -5.19 -11.52
N MET A 16 6.46 -4.52 -12.32
CA MET A 16 6.71 -3.14 -12.74
C MET A 16 6.58 -2.16 -11.58
N VAL A 17 5.54 -2.29 -10.76
CA VAL A 17 5.33 -1.46 -9.56
C VAL A 17 6.46 -1.66 -8.56
N ASP A 18 6.90 -2.90 -8.36
CA ASP A 18 8.03 -3.21 -7.50
C ASP A 18 9.34 -2.58 -8.00
N LEU A 19 9.61 -2.65 -9.31
CA LEU A 19 10.79 -2.04 -9.93
C LEU A 19 10.78 -0.49 -9.82
N LEU A 20 9.65 0.14 -10.16
CA LEU A 20 9.47 1.58 -10.06
C LEU A 20 9.55 2.05 -8.61
N GLY A 21 8.90 1.34 -7.70
CA GLY A 21 8.93 1.62 -6.26
C GLY A 21 10.34 1.56 -5.69
N ARG A 22 11.09 0.47 -5.93
CA ARG A 22 12.47 0.34 -5.43
C ARG A 22 13.43 1.37 -6.03
N SER A 23 13.20 1.81 -7.26
CA SER A 23 14.02 2.85 -7.90
C SER A 23 13.70 4.28 -7.46
N GLY A 24 12.66 4.48 -6.63
CA GLY A 24 12.27 5.79 -6.12
C GLY A 24 11.26 6.53 -7.00
N ASN A 25 10.83 5.91 -8.10
CA ASN A 25 9.84 6.46 -9.03
C ASN A 25 8.41 6.22 -8.51
N LEU A 26 8.12 6.71 -7.30
CA LEU A 26 6.86 6.45 -6.59
C LEU A 26 5.64 6.95 -7.38
N HIS A 27 5.73 8.13 -7.97
CA HIS A 27 4.64 8.70 -8.79
C HIS A 27 4.34 7.83 -10.02
N GLU A 28 5.37 7.41 -10.76
CA GLU A 28 5.20 6.52 -11.91
C GLU A 28 4.62 5.16 -11.50
N ALA A 29 5.01 4.66 -10.32
CA ALA A 29 4.47 3.42 -9.78
C ALA A 29 2.97 3.58 -9.43
N GLU A 30 2.56 4.68 -8.82
CA GLU A 30 1.16 4.99 -8.54
C GLU A 30 0.34 5.19 -9.81
N ASP A 31 0.84 5.97 -10.77
CA ASP A 31 0.19 6.17 -12.08
C ASP A 31 0.00 4.84 -12.81
N LEU A 32 0.98 3.94 -12.73
CA LEU A 32 0.87 2.60 -13.29
C LEU A 32 -0.24 1.81 -12.61
N VAL A 33 -0.33 1.82 -11.27
CA VAL A 33 -1.39 1.13 -10.51
C VAL A 33 -2.78 1.67 -10.86
N LEU A 34 -2.93 2.99 -10.93
CA LEU A 34 -4.21 3.65 -11.21
C LEU A 34 -4.67 3.48 -12.67
N SER A 35 -3.73 3.27 -13.60
CA SER A 35 -4.03 3.05 -15.03
C SER A 35 -4.24 1.58 -15.39
N MET A 36 -4.17 0.66 -14.42
CA MET A 36 -4.35 -0.77 -14.69
C MET A 36 -5.77 -1.07 -15.21
N PRO A 37 -5.92 -1.87 -16.28
CA PRO A 37 -7.22 -2.34 -16.75
C PRO A 37 -7.80 -3.46 -15.86
N ILE A 38 -7.07 -3.87 -14.83
CA ILE A 38 -7.41 -4.94 -13.89
C ILE A 38 -7.28 -4.35 -12.48
N ALA A 39 -8.19 -4.70 -11.58
CA ALA A 39 -8.12 -4.25 -10.19
C ALA A 39 -6.78 -4.68 -9.55
N PRO A 40 -6.01 -3.75 -8.96
CA PRO A 40 -4.78 -4.09 -8.25
C PRO A 40 -5.10 -4.99 -7.04
N ASP A 41 -4.30 -6.04 -6.85
CA ASP A 41 -4.42 -6.91 -5.69
C ASP A 41 -3.61 -6.38 -4.50
N GLY A 42 -3.75 -7.05 -3.36
CA GLY A 42 -3.07 -6.60 -2.16
C GLY A 42 -1.54 -6.67 -2.22
N GLY A 43 -0.99 -7.51 -3.11
CA GLY A 43 0.45 -7.59 -3.36
C GLY A 43 0.97 -6.33 -4.04
N ILE A 44 0.25 -5.80 -5.02
CA ILE A 44 0.60 -4.55 -5.72
C ILE A 44 0.58 -3.36 -4.75
N TRP A 45 -0.49 -3.21 -3.96
CA TRP A 45 -0.57 -2.16 -2.94
C TRP A 45 0.54 -2.31 -1.88
N GLY A 46 0.80 -3.55 -1.44
CA GLY A 46 1.87 -3.85 -0.49
C GLY A 46 3.26 -3.45 -1.03
N SER A 47 3.55 -3.76 -2.29
CA SER A 47 4.81 -3.35 -2.95
C SER A 47 4.96 -1.83 -2.99
N LEU A 48 3.91 -1.10 -3.38
CA LEU A 48 3.97 0.36 -3.45
C LEU A 48 4.11 0.99 -2.05
N LEU A 49 3.39 0.51 -1.05
CA LEU A 49 3.50 0.97 0.34
C LEU A 49 4.89 0.69 0.93
N SER A 50 5.45 -0.49 0.65
CA SER A 50 6.82 -0.84 1.05
C SER A 50 7.85 0.13 0.45
N ALA A 51 7.68 0.48 -0.83
CA ALA A 51 8.53 1.48 -1.48
C ALA A 51 8.43 2.87 -0.81
N CYS A 52 7.22 3.31 -0.42
CA CYS A 52 7.04 4.57 0.30
C CYS A 52 7.82 4.61 1.61
N LYS A 53 7.85 3.48 2.33
CA LYS A 53 8.63 3.32 3.57
C LYS A 53 10.12 3.37 3.32
N ILE A 54 10.62 2.71 2.27
CA ILE A 54 12.04 2.69 1.89
C ILE A 54 12.54 4.11 1.58
N HIS A 55 11.75 4.88 0.83
CA HIS A 55 12.11 6.25 0.41
C HIS A 55 11.72 7.32 1.43
N ASN A 56 11.25 6.92 2.61
CA ASN A 56 10.85 7.80 3.71
C ASN A 56 9.87 8.91 3.30
N ASN A 57 8.96 8.60 2.36
CA ASN A 57 7.96 9.55 1.86
C ASN A 57 6.60 9.25 2.48
N ALA A 58 6.43 9.67 3.75
CA ALA A 58 5.27 9.29 4.54
C ALA A 58 3.96 9.90 4.01
N GLU A 59 3.96 11.14 3.53
CA GLU A 59 2.77 11.77 2.94
C GLU A 59 2.31 11.05 1.66
N PHE A 60 3.26 10.63 0.82
CA PHE A 60 2.93 9.78 -0.33
C PHE A 60 2.36 8.44 0.13
N GLY A 61 3.00 7.80 1.12
CA GLY A 61 2.52 6.55 1.70
C GLY A 61 1.10 6.63 2.24
N ILE A 62 0.72 7.73 2.89
CA ILE A 62 -0.64 7.93 3.43
C ILE A 62 -1.66 7.95 2.30
N ARG A 63 -1.36 8.64 1.19
CA ARG A 63 -2.23 8.68 0.01
C ARG A 63 -2.41 7.30 -0.62
N VAL A 64 -1.31 6.58 -0.83
CA VAL A 64 -1.37 5.19 -1.33
C VAL A 64 -2.16 4.29 -0.39
N ALA A 65 -1.96 4.41 0.93
CA ALA A 65 -2.64 3.58 1.90
C ALA A 65 -4.16 3.84 1.91
N LYS A 66 -4.60 5.08 1.67
CA LYS A 66 -6.03 5.39 1.49
C LYS A 66 -6.61 4.67 0.29
N HIS A 67 -5.93 4.70 -0.85
CA HIS A 67 -6.37 3.94 -2.03
C HIS A 67 -6.40 2.42 -1.78
N ALA A 68 -5.40 1.89 -1.08
CA ALA A 68 -5.37 0.47 -0.72
C ALA A 68 -6.54 0.08 0.21
N ILE A 69 -6.88 0.94 1.18
CA ILE A 69 -8.03 0.75 2.08
C ILE A 69 -9.35 0.85 1.32
N GLU A 70 -9.48 1.78 0.37
CA GLU A 70 -10.67 1.90 -0.47
C GLU A 70 -10.86 0.65 -1.36
N ALA A 71 -9.76 0.07 -1.85
CA ALA A 71 -9.79 -1.12 -2.68
C ALA A 71 -10.07 -2.41 -1.90
N ASP A 72 -9.52 -2.55 -0.70
CA ASP A 72 -9.71 -3.71 0.18
C ASP A 72 -9.85 -3.26 1.65
N PRO A 73 -11.07 -2.85 2.05
CA PRO A 73 -11.34 -2.31 3.38
C PRO A 73 -11.20 -3.32 4.52
N GLU A 74 -11.14 -4.63 4.22
CA GLU A 74 -11.01 -5.71 5.21
C GLU A 74 -9.55 -6.01 5.54
N ASN A 75 -8.60 -5.46 4.78
CA ASN A 75 -7.18 -5.68 4.99
C ASN A 75 -6.64 -4.89 6.18
N GLU A 76 -6.51 -5.58 7.32
CA GLU A 76 -5.99 -5.00 8.57
C GLU A 76 -4.61 -4.35 8.41
N GLY A 77 -3.77 -4.90 7.52
CA GLY A 77 -2.41 -4.45 7.29
C GLY A 77 -2.33 -3.02 6.77
N TYR A 78 -3.30 -2.58 5.96
CA TYR A 78 -3.32 -1.22 5.44
C TYR A 78 -3.63 -0.18 6.52
N TYR A 79 -4.50 -0.52 7.47
CA TYR A 79 -4.79 0.36 8.59
C TYR A 79 -3.62 0.45 9.58
N VAL A 80 -2.91 -0.66 9.81
CA VAL A 80 -1.66 -0.63 10.60
C VAL A 80 -0.64 0.29 9.91
N MET A 81 -0.42 0.13 8.61
CA MET A 81 0.55 0.93 7.87
C MET A 81 0.19 2.42 7.85
N ILE A 82 -1.07 2.79 7.58
CA ILE A 82 -1.44 4.22 7.55
C ILE A 82 -1.35 4.85 8.95
N ALA A 83 -1.67 4.12 10.02
CA ALA A 83 -1.46 4.60 11.39
C ALA A 83 0.02 4.85 11.66
N ASP A 84 0.91 3.92 11.32
CA ASP A 84 2.36 4.07 11.50
C ASP A 84 2.92 5.27 10.70
N LEU A 85 2.39 5.52 9.51
CA LEU A 85 2.76 6.68 8.70
C LEU A 85 2.30 8.01 9.32
N TYR A 86 1.10 8.07 9.90
CA TYR A 86 0.67 9.25 10.66
C TYR A 86 1.57 9.47 11.89
N LEU A 87 1.92 8.41 12.62
CA LEU A 87 2.82 8.49 13.77
C LEU A 87 4.21 9.02 13.39
N SER A 88 4.77 8.59 12.25
CA SER A 88 6.08 9.06 11.79
C SER A 88 6.11 10.55 11.45
N LEU A 89 4.94 11.13 11.13
CA LEU A 89 4.75 12.57 10.90
C LEU A 89 4.33 13.34 12.16
N GLY A 90 4.23 12.69 13.32
CA GLY A 90 3.75 13.31 14.56
C GLY A 90 2.24 13.60 14.57
N ARG A 91 1.48 12.98 13.66
CA ARG A 91 0.03 13.14 13.48
C ARG A 91 -0.73 12.12 14.34
N TRP A 92 -0.58 12.28 15.66
CA TRP A 92 -1.05 11.30 16.66
C TRP A 92 -2.57 11.12 16.64
N GLU A 93 -3.31 12.20 16.47
CA GLU A 93 -4.78 12.18 16.44
C GLU A 93 -5.30 11.35 15.25
N GLU A 94 -4.72 11.54 14.05
CA GLU A 94 -5.09 10.74 12.89
C GLU A 94 -4.74 9.26 13.06
N ALA A 95 -3.60 8.95 13.68
CA ALA A 95 -3.23 7.57 13.99
C ALA A 95 -4.22 6.91 14.98
N GLU A 96 -4.66 7.64 16.00
CA GLU A 96 -5.69 7.18 16.94
C GLU A 96 -7.04 6.96 16.26
N ASN A 97 -7.46 7.87 15.39
CA ASN A 97 -8.70 7.74 14.62
C ASN A 97 -8.69 6.49 13.73
N VAL A 98 -7.57 6.21 13.06
CA VAL A 98 -7.41 4.97 12.27
C VAL A 98 -7.53 3.74 13.16
N ARG A 99 -6.86 3.73 14.32
CA ARG A 99 -6.90 2.60 15.26
C ARG A 99 -8.28 2.40 15.88
N ALA A 100 -9.01 3.48 16.14
CA ALA A 100 -10.39 3.41 16.60
C ALA A 100 -11.28 2.76 15.55
N LYS A 101 -11.19 3.20 14.29
CA LYS A 101 -11.91 2.61 13.16
C LYS A 101 -11.60 1.12 12.99
N MET A 102 -10.34 0.71 13.14
CA MET A 102 -9.96 -0.72 13.13
C MET A 102 -10.71 -1.52 14.20
N LYS A 103 -10.77 -1.02 15.44
CA LYS A 103 -11.46 -1.70 16.54
C LYS A 103 -12.97 -1.84 16.27
N GLU A 104 -13.60 -0.81 15.71
CA GLU A 104 -15.01 -0.83 15.34
C GLU A 104 -15.32 -1.86 14.25
N MET A 105 -14.44 -2.00 13.26
CA MET A 105 -14.60 -2.98 12.18
C MET A 105 -14.33 -4.43 12.62
N GLY A 106 -14.04 -4.67 13.90
CA GLY A 106 -13.69 -6.00 14.41
C GLY A 106 -12.35 -6.52 13.88
N VAL A 107 -11.57 -5.65 13.22
CA VAL A 107 -10.22 -5.89 12.72
C VAL A 107 -9.30 -6.06 13.94
N ARG A 108 -9.18 -7.32 14.37
CA ARG A 108 -8.29 -7.71 15.46
C ARG A 108 -6.95 -7.96 14.82
N THR A 109 -6.04 -6.99 14.97
CA THR A 109 -4.61 -7.21 14.69
C THR A 109 -4.24 -8.59 15.23
N ARG A 110 -4.02 -9.57 14.34
CA ARG A 110 -3.42 -10.83 14.76
C ARG A 110 -2.04 -10.44 15.28
N ALA A 111 -1.92 -10.33 16.60
CA ALA A 111 -0.64 -10.14 17.24
C ALA A 111 0.25 -11.27 16.74
N GLY A 112 1.27 -10.94 15.96
CA GLY A 112 2.24 -11.92 15.52
C GLY A 112 2.88 -12.52 16.77
N TRP A 113 2.60 -13.78 17.06
CA TRP A 113 3.27 -14.50 18.12
C TRP A 113 4.47 -15.22 17.52
N SER A 114 5.67 -14.83 17.96
CA SER A 114 6.88 -15.59 17.71
C SER A 114 7.19 -16.38 18.98
N THR A 115 7.05 -17.70 18.94
CA THR A 115 7.68 -18.57 19.93
C THR A 115 9.17 -18.63 19.62
N VAL A 116 9.96 -17.94 20.43
CA VAL A 116 11.37 -18.31 20.67
C VAL A 116 11.43 -19.50 21.62
#